data_AF-A0A661Z9Q5-F1
#
_entry.id   AF-A0A661Z9Q5-F1
#
_cell.length_a   1.000
_cell.length_b   1.000
_cell.length_c   1.000
_cell.angle_alpha   90.00
_cell.angle_beta   90.00
_cell.angle_gamma   90.00
#
_symmetry.space_group_name_H-M   'P 1'
#
loop_
_entity.id
_entity.type
_entity.pdbx_description
1 polymer ?
#
loop_
_entity_poly.entity_id
_entity_poly.type
_entity_poly.pdbx_seq_one_letter_code
_entity_poly.pdbx_strand_id
1 'polypeptide(L)'
;QITENDIKFLETKIDEINSKLPPIKAFILPGGSSVVSACHISRTICRRAERKIVSLENNKTNSIVAKYLNRLSDYLFTLGRKLSKDFNVNEIEWKA
;
A
#
# COMPACT_ATOMS: atom_id res chain seq x y z
N GLN A 1 -15.72 10.13 10.24
CA GLN A 1 -14.74 11.06 9.63
C GLN A 1 -13.37 10.42 9.77
N ILE A 2 -12.49 10.59 8.78
CA ILE A 2 -11.09 10.14 8.88
C ILE A 2 -10.35 11.09 9.82
N THR A 3 -9.58 10.53 10.75
CA THR A 3 -8.80 11.23 11.76
C THR A 3 -7.32 10.91 11.64
N GLU A 4 -6.46 11.64 12.34
CA GLU A 4 -5.02 11.35 12.36
C GLU A 4 -4.72 9.99 13.00
N ASN A 5 -5.57 9.53 13.92
CA ASN A 5 -5.44 8.20 14.53
C ASN A 5 -5.57 7.07 13.50
N ASP A 6 -6.40 7.25 12.46
CA ASP A 6 -6.54 6.26 11.39
C ASP A 6 -5.27 6.16 10.54
N ILE A 7 -4.58 7.29 10.33
CA ILE A 7 -3.28 7.34 9.65
C ILE A 7 -2.22 6.64 10.50
N LYS A 8 -2.16 6.98 11.79
CA LYS A 8 -1.21 6.39 12.73
C LYS A 8 -1.42 4.88 12.88
N PHE A 9 -2.67 4.41 12.83
CA PHE A 9 -2.98 2.99 12.81
C PHE A 9 -2.38 2.29 11.59
N LEU A 10 -2.51 2.88 10.39
CA LEU A 10 -1.90 2.33 9.17
C LEU A 10 -0.36 2.30 9.26
N GLU A 11 0.25 3.38 9.76
CA GLU A 11 1.71 3.46 9.94
C GLU A 11 2.21 2.38 10.90
N THR A 12 1.56 2.22 12.05
CA THR A 12 1.89 1.17 13.03
C THR A 12 1.80 -0.22 12.40
N LYS A 13 0.76 -0.47 11.59
CA LYS A 13 0.58 -1.76 10.92
C LYS A 13 1.60 -2.01 9.81
N ILE A 14 2.01 -0.96 9.09
CA ILE A 14 3.10 -1.03 8.10
C ILE A 14 4.39 -1.46 8.79
N ASP A 15 4.75 -0.84 9.91
CA ASP A 15 5.98 -1.13 10.65
C ASP A 15 5.96 -2.55 11.25
N GLU A 16 4.84 -2.97 11.84
CA GLU A 16 4.65 -4.34 12.34
C GLU A 16 4.89 -5.39 11.24
N ILE A 17 4.38 -5.14 10.03
CA ILE A 17 4.53 -6.05 8.89
C ILE A 17 5.96 -6.02 8.35
N ASN A 18 6.52 -4.82 8.15
CA ASN A 18 7.88 -4.65 7.64
C ASN A 18 8.94 -5.30 8.54
N SER A 19 8.76 -5.26 9.87
CA SER A 19 9.68 -5.92 10.81
C SER A 19 9.80 -7.43 10.59
N LYS A 20 8.79 -8.05 9.99
CA LYS A 20 8.72 -9.50 9.73
C LYS A 20 9.09 -9.85 8.30
N LEU A 21 9.30 -8.88 7.43
CA LEU A 21 9.59 -9.09 6.01
C LEU A 21 11.09 -8.94 5.72
N PRO A 22 11.61 -9.73 4.76
CA PRO A 22 12.96 -9.49 4.28
C PRO A 22 13.06 -8.10 3.61
N PRO A 23 14.22 -7.43 3.71
CA PRO A 23 14.43 -6.13 3.08
C PRO A 23 14.27 -6.25 1.56
N ILE A 24 13.70 -5.22 0.94
CA ILE A 24 13.49 -5.16 -0.51
C ILE A 24 14.85 -4.95 -1.17
N LYS A 25 15.28 -5.91 -2.00
CA LYS A 25 16.53 -5.84 -2.76
C LYS A 25 16.32 -5.45 -4.23
N ALA A 26 15.12 -5.65 -4.75
CA ALA A 26 14.75 -5.39 -6.14
C ALA A 26 13.30 -4.90 -6.23
N PHE A 27 12.93 -4.31 -7.37
CA PHE A 27 11.55 -3.93 -7.64
C PHE A 27 10.67 -5.17 -7.73
N ILE A 28 9.55 -5.17 -6.99
CA ILE A 28 8.59 -6.28 -6.98
C ILE A 28 7.53 -6.03 -8.04
N LEU A 29 7.38 -6.98 -8.96
CA LEU A 29 6.33 -6.98 -9.97
C LEU A 29 5.02 -7.51 -9.39
N PRO A 30 3.87 -6.90 -9.75
CA PRO A 30 2.58 -7.39 -9.30
C PRO A 30 2.25 -8.73 -9.98
N GLY A 31 2.25 -9.82 -9.22
CA GLY A 31 1.92 -11.15 -9.73
C GLY A 31 2.24 -12.27 -8.75
N GLY A 32 2.07 -13.52 -9.19
CA GLY A 32 2.44 -14.73 -8.44
C GLY A 32 1.28 -15.43 -7.73
N SER A 33 0.34 -14.70 -7.12
CA SER A 33 -0.83 -15.26 -6.44
C SER A 33 -2.04 -14.34 -6.54
N SER A 34 -3.25 -14.93 -6.64
CA SER A 34 -4.52 -14.19 -6.77
C SER A 34 -4.72 -13.18 -5.63
N VAL A 35 -4.31 -13.56 -4.41
CA VAL A 35 -4.41 -12.71 -3.22
C VAL A 35 -3.45 -11.52 -3.31
N VAL A 36 -2.20 -11.76 -3.74
CA VAL A 36 -1.17 -10.73 -3.92
C VAL A 36 -1.57 -9.77 -5.06
N SER A 37 -2.10 -10.31 -6.14
CA SER A 37 -2.66 -9.54 -7.25
C SER A 37 -3.83 -8.65 -6.80
N ALA A 38 -4.75 -9.16 -5.97
CA ALA A 38 -5.85 -8.37 -5.42
C ALA A 38 -5.35 -7.19 -4.56
N CYS A 39 -4.30 -7.39 -3.75
CA CYS A 39 -3.65 -6.31 -3.00
C CYS A 39 -3.06 -5.24 -3.93
N HIS A 40 -2.37 -5.65 -5.01
CA HIS A 40 -1.81 -4.71 -5.97
C HIS A 40 -2.88 -3.97 -6.78
N ILE A 41 -3.99 -4.62 -7.16
CA ILE A 41 -5.12 -3.95 -7.80
C ILE A 41 -5.75 -2.92 -6.84
N SER A 42 -5.97 -3.31 -5.59
CA SER A 42 -6.51 -2.39 -4.58
C SER A 42 -5.58 -1.18 -4.39
N ARG A 43 -4.26 -1.40 -4.39
CA ARG A 43 -3.25 -0.34 -4.32
C ARG A 43 -3.34 0.63 -5.50
N THR A 44 -3.50 0.15 -6.73
CA THR A 44 -3.61 1.04 -7.90
C THR A 44 -4.90 1.85 -7.88
N ILE A 45 -5.99 1.27 -7.39
CA ILE A 45 -7.26 1.98 -7.17
C ILE A 45 -7.10 3.07 -6.10
N CYS A 46 -6.44 2.79 -4.97
CA CYS A 46 -6.16 3.79 -3.93
C CYS A 46 -5.32 4.95 -4.47
N ARG A 47 -4.25 4.67 -5.23
CA ARG A 47 -3.43 5.72 -5.88
C ARG A 47 -4.22 6.52 -6.91
N ARG A 48 -5.17 5.90 -7.61
CA ARG A 48 -6.07 6.61 -8.54
C ARG A 48 -7.04 7.53 -7.80
N ALA A 49 -7.57 7.10 -6.66
CA ALA A 49 -8.41 7.93 -5.79
C ALA A 49 -7.61 9.10 -5.22
N GLU A 50 -6.40 8.85 -4.71
CA GLU A 50 -5.48 9.87 -4.21
C GLU A 50 -5.23 10.96 -5.26
N ARG A 51 -4.87 10.60 -6.50
CA ARG A 51 -4.66 11.57 -7.59
C ARG A 51 -5.89 12.42 -7.87
N LYS A 52 -7.09 11.84 -7.82
CA LYS A 52 -8.35 12.58 -8.00
C LYS A 52 -8.57 13.57 -6.86
N ILE A 53 -8.30 13.17 -5.62
CA ILE A 53 -8.43 14.05 -4.45
C ILE A 53 -7.41 15.18 -4.49
N VAL A 54 -6.13 14.89 -4.78
CA VAL A 54 -5.09 15.92 -4.92
C VAL A 54 -5.45 16.92 -6.02
N SER A 55 -6.00 16.45 -7.16
CA SER A 55 -6.49 17.35 -8.21
C SER A 55 -7.67 18.23 -7.78
N LEU A 56 -8.48 17.79 -6.82
CA LEU A 56 -9.58 18.55 -6.21
C LEU A 56 -9.06 19.53 -5.14
N GLU A 57 -7.99 19.19 -4.41
CA GLU A 57 -7.42 19.98 -3.31
C GLU A 57 -6.82 21.33 -3.73
N ASN A 58 -6.59 21.57 -5.03
CA ASN A 58 -6.40 22.92 -5.57
C ASN A 58 -7.54 23.90 -5.18
N ASN A 59 -8.67 23.40 -4.63
CA ASN A 59 -9.82 24.17 -4.14
C ASN A 59 -10.10 24.06 -2.62
N LYS A 60 -9.10 23.83 -1.76
CA LYS A 60 -9.20 23.83 -0.26
C LYS A 60 -9.95 22.65 0.38
N THR A 61 -9.96 21.47 -0.24
CA THR A 61 -10.48 20.25 0.41
C THR A 61 -9.45 19.58 1.34
N ASN A 62 -9.95 18.76 2.26
CA ASN A 62 -9.30 18.35 3.51
C ASN A 62 -8.13 17.34 3.33
N SER A 63 -6.89 17.85 3.47
CA SER A 63 -5.58 17.17 3.36
C SER A 63 -5.48 15.79 4.04
N ILE A 64 -6.27 15.54 5.07
CA ILE A 64 -6.21 14.31 5.87
C ILE A 64 -6.61 13.07 5.06
N VAL A 65 -7.54 13.21 4.10
CA VAL A 65 -8.00 12.08 3.27
C VAL A 65 -6.92 11.70 2.26
N ALA A 66 -6.25 12.68 1.65
CA ALA A 66 -5.12 12.44 0.76
C ALA A 66 -3.98 11.71 1.51
N LYS A 67 -3.62 12.18 2.71
CA LYS A 67 -2.62 11.51 3.57
C LYS A 67 -3.03 10.07 3.93
N TYR A 68 -4.29 9.85 4.26
CA TYR A 68 -4.80 8.51 4.56
C TYR A 68 -4.70 7.58 3.36
N LEU A 69 -5.12 8.01 2.15
CA LEU A 69 -5.02 7.19 0.94
C LEU A 69 -3.56 6.89 0.57
N ASN A 70 -2.66 7.85 0.78
CA ASN A 70 -1.22 7.65 0.62
C ASN A 70 -0.74 6.49 1.50
N ARG A 71 -1.00 6.54 2.81
CA ARG A 71 -0.61 5.47 3.74
C ARG A 71 -1.33 4.16 3.50
N LEU A 72 -2.60 4.19 3.14
CA LEU A 72 -3.37 2.97 2.83
C LEU A 72 -2.76 2.22 1.65
N SER A 73 -2.29 2.94 0.64
CA SER A 73 -1.67 2.31 -0.51
C SER A 73 -0.29 1.72 -0.18
N ASP A 74 0.48 2.31 0.73
CA ASP A 74 1.73 1.72 1.26
C ASP A 74 1.41 0.46 2.09
N TYR A 75 0.37 0.51 2.91
CA TYR A 75 -0.13 -0.64 3.67
C TYR A 75 -0.57 -1.79 2.76
N LEU A 76 -1.28 -1.54 1.68
CA LEU A 76 -1.68 -2.57 0.71
C LEU A 76 -0.46 -3.21 0.01
N PHE A 77 0.61 -2.44 -0.18
CA PHE A 77 1.87 -2.99 -0.70
C PHE A 77 2.55 -3.90 0.31
N THR A 78 2.71 -3.47 1.57
CA THR A 78 3.34 -4.30 2.61
C THR A 78 2.50 -5.52 2.96
N LEU A 79 1.17 -5.39 2.96
CA LEU A 79 0.24 -6.50 3.11
C LEU A 79 0.39 -7.52 1.97
N GLY A 80 0.51 -7.06 0.72
CA GLY A 80 0.76 -7.95 -0.42
C GLY A 80 2.02 -8.81 -0.21
N ARG A 81 3.12 -8.20 0.25
CA ARG A 81 4.36 -8.91 0.58
C ARG A 81 4.21 -9.88 1.75
N LYS A 82 3.49 -9.46 2.79
CA LYS A 82 3.18 -10.34 3.93
C LYS A 82 2.42 -11.58 3.47
N LEU A 83 1.41 -11.40 2.62
CA LEU A 83 0.61 -12.51 2.10
C LEU A 83 1.44 -13.39 1.17
N SER A 84 2.35 -12.82 0.36
CA SER A 84 3.33 -13.62 -0.40
C SER A 84 4.13 -14.52 0.53
N LYS A 85 4.63 -13.99 1.64
CA LYS A 85 5.36 -14.77 2.66
C LYS A 85 4.48 -15.81 3.35
N ASP A 86 3.29 -15.43 3.80
CA ASP A 86 2.36 -16.30 4.54
C ASP A 86 1.88 -17.49 3.68
N PHE A 87 1.68 -17.27 2.37
CA PHE A 87 1.28 -18.31 1.41
C PHE A 87 2.45 -18.98 0.70
N ASN A 88 3.70 -18.69 1.09
CA ASN A 88 4.92 -19.22 0.49
C ASN A 88 4.99 -19.03 -1.05
N VAL A 89 4.49 -17.88 -1.53
CA VAL A 89 4.49 -17.46 -2.93
C VAL A 89 5.77 -16.69 -3.20
N ASN A 90 6.51 -17.07 -4.23
CA ASN A 90 7.73 -16.36 -4.62
C ASN A 90 7.39 -14.95 -5.13
N GLU A 91 8.02 -13.94 -4.52
CA GLU A 91 7.97 -12.56 -5.03
C GLU A 91 8.64 -12.51 -6.41
N ILE A 92 7.97 -11.91 -7.40
CA ILE A 92 8.53 -11.76 -8.75
C ILE A 92 9.38 -10.49 -8.74
N GLU A 93 10.69 -10.65 -8.70
CA GLU A 93 11.64 -9.54 -8.80
C GLU A 93 11.82 -9.14 -10.27
N TRP A 94 11.76 -7.83 -10.55
CA TRP A 94 12.16 -7.30 -11.84
C TRP A 94 13.68 -7.37 -11.99
N LYS A 95 14.14 -8.09 -13.02
CA LYS A 95 15.55 -8.17 -13.40
C LYS A 95 15.81 -7.17 -14.53
N ALA A 96 16.66 -6.19 -14.25
CA ALA A 96 17.14 -5.20 -15.23
C ALA A 96 18.12 -5.84 -16.21
#